data_AF-A0A839HTX8-F1
#
_entry.id   AF-A0A839HTX8-F1
#
_cell.length_a   1.000
_cell.length_b   1.000
_cell.length_c   1.000
_cell.angle_alpha   90.00
_cell.angle_beta   90.00
_cell.angle_gamma   90.00
#
_symmetry.space_group_name_H-M   'P 1'
#
loop_
_entity.id
_entity.type
_entity.pdbx_description
1 polymer ?
#
loop_
_entity_poly.entity_id
_entity_poly.type
_entity_poly.pdbx_seq_one_letter_code
_entity_poly.pdbx_strand_id
1 'polypeptide(L)'
;MPANTDPIYTRKPDNQWVTIPGGTAANTAVDGTGTVFTAYAADATNGSFLQRLRVKAAAVSAATVLRVFLNNGGSNATPENNVLIDEIALPAITGSNTSSVQVFDVTLNLGLTPGHKINVCLATSVTGPVNITGIGGCY
;
A
#
# COMPACT_ATOMS: atom_id res chain seq x y z
N MET A 1 10.52 32.88 5.48
CA MET A 1 10.98 31.76 6.33
C MET A 1 10.65 30.48 5.58
N PRO A 2 11.58 29.51 5.44
CA PRO A 2 11.15 28.18 5.05
C PRO A 2 10.22 27.68 6.15
N ALA A 3 8.99 27.32 5.79
CA ALA A 3 8.07 26.73 6.76
C ALA A 3 8.68 25.39 7.19
N ASN A 4 9.25 25.34 8.39
CA ASN A 4 9.55 24.08 9.04
C ASN A 4 8.22 23.51 9.50
N THR A 5 7.61 22.70 8.63
CA THR A 5 6.29 22.14 8.87
C THR A 5 6.34 20.86 9.69
N ASP A 6 7.43 20.55 10.39
CA ASP A 6 7.53 19.32 11.19
C ASP A 6 7.12 19.59 12.66
N PRO A 7 6.05 18.97 13.20
CA PRO A 7 5.20 17.94 12.57
C PRO A 7 4.15 18.51 11.61
N ILE A 8 3.98 17.83 10.46
CA ILE A 8 2.94 18.14 9.48
C ILE A 8 1.62 17.55 9.99
N TYR A 9 0.63 18.40 10.23
CA TYR A 9 -0.73 17.97 10.59
C TYR A 9 -1.63 17.89 9.36
N THR A 10 -2.41 16.82 9.26
CA THR A 10 -3.46 16.70 8.24
C THR A 10 -4.69 17.50 8.66
N ARG A 11 -5.42 18.05 7.69
CA ARG A 11 -6.66 18.80 7.95
C ARG A 11 -7.82 17.86 8.24
N LYS A 12 -7.87 16.72 7.55
CA LYS A 12 -8.94 15.72 7.68
C LYS A 12 -8.34 14.31 7.60
N PRO A 13 -8.73 13.39 8.50
CA PRO A 13 -8.32 12.00 8.40
C PRO A 13 -8.86 11.38 7.11
N ASP A 14 -8.03 10.55 6.48
CA ASP A 14 -8.35 9.86 5.24
C ASP A 14 -7.81 8.43 5.32
N ASN A 15 -8.75 7.48 5.27
CA ASN A 15 -8.48 6.06 5.37
C ASN A 15 -9.04 5.39 4.13
N GLN A 16 -8.17 4.72 3.39
CA GLN A 16 -8.52 4.02 2.16
C GLN A 16 -8.06 2.58 2.27
N TRP A 17 -8.64 1.69 1.47
CA TRP A 17 -8.27 0.28 1.51
C TRP A 17 -8.43 -0.37 0.15
N VAL A 18 -7.68 -1.45 -0.02
CA VAL A 18 -7.81 -2.36 -1.14
C VAL A 18 -7.64 -3.80 -0.67
N THR A 19 -8.36 -4.70 -1.30
CA THR A 19 -8.17 -6.14 -1.12
C THR A 19 -7.50 -6.68 -2.36
N ILE A 20 -6.32 -7.28 -2.20
CA ILE A 20 -5.72 -8.10 -3.25
C ILE A 20 -6.39 -9.48 -3.15
N PRO A 21 -7.13 -9.91 -4.18
CA PRO A 21 -7.86 -11.18 -4.11
C PRO A 21 -6.89 -12.37 -4.16
N GLY A 22 -7.34 -13.50 -3.59
CA GLY A 22 -6.65 -14.77 -3.78
C GLY A 22 -6.66 -15.19 -5.26
N GLY A 23 -5.61 -15.87 -5.71
CA GLY A 23 -5.42 -16.28 -7.10
C GLY A 23 -4.99 -15.15 -8.05
N THR A 24 -4.71 -13.96 -7.52
CA THR A 24 -4.13 -12.87 -8.33
C THR A 24 -2.81 -13.29 -8.94
N ALA A 25 -2.55 -12.83 -10.17
CA ALA A 25 -1.29 -13.06 -10.86
C ALA A 25 -0.11 -12.51 -10.04
N ALA A 26 0.92 -13.32 -9.87
CA ALA A 26 2.17 -12.89 -9.27
C ALA A 26 2.76 -11.72 -10.07
N ASN A 27 3.24 -10.69 -9.38
CA ASN A 27 3.99 -9.64 -10.02
C ASN A 27 5.46 -9.78 -9.61
N THR A 28 6.30 -10.27 -10.51
CA THR A 28 7.75 -10.41 -10.25
C THR A 28 8.53 -9.14 -10.57
N ALA A 29 7.90 -8.16 -11.22
CA ALA A 29 8.54 -6.88 -11.53
C ALA A 29 8.72 -6.04 -10.27
N VAL A 30 9.82 -5.29 -10.25
CA VAL A 30 10.21 -4.36 -9.16
C VAL A 30 10.15 -2.90 -9.61
N ASP A 31 9.61 -2.64 -10.80
CA ASP A 31 9.47 -1.33 -11.42
C ASP A 31 8.04 -0.76 -11.33
N GLY A 32 7.14 -1.42 -10.60
CA GLY A 32 5.75 -1.01 -10.41
C GLY A 32 4.82 -1.29 -11.60
N THR A 33 5.31 -1.92 -12.66
CA THR A 33 4.47 -2.38 -13.79
C THR A 33 3.77 -3.70 -13.49
N GLY A 34 2.86 -4.12 -14.38
CA GLY A 34 2.12 -5.37 -14.24
C GLY A 34 0.87 -5.25 -13.38
N THR A 35 0.51 -6.34 -12.69
CA THR A 35 -0.68 -6.36 -11.83
C THR A 35 -0.36 -5.70 -10.49
N VAL A 36 -0.95 -4.53 -10.26
CA VAL A 36 -0.82 -3.75 -9.01
C VAL A 36 -2.19 -3.23 -8.59
N PHE A 37 -2.32 -2.88 -7.31
CA PHE A 37 -3.54 -2.38 -6.70
C PHE A 37 -3.26 -1.07 -5.99
N THR A 38 -4.11 -0.05 -6.17
CA THR A 38 -3.95 1.22 -5.45
C THR A 38 -4.49 1.08 -4.03
N ALA A 39 -3.61 1.14 -3.03
CA ALA A 39 -3.95 1.09 -1.61
C ALA A 39 -4.31 2.46 -1.04
N TYR A 40 -3.79 3.53 -1.64
CA TYR A 40 -4.06 4.90 -1.23
C TYR A 40 -3.86 5.86 -2.42
N ALA A 41 -4.78 6.80 -2.62
CA ALA A 41 -4.65 7.90 -3.57
C ALA A 41 -4.69 9.23 -2.80
N ALA A 42 -3.68 10.07 -3.01
CA ALA A 42 -3.62 11.39 -2.40
C ALA A 42 -4.71 12.32 -2.96
N ASP A 43 -5.16 13.27 -2.14
CA ASP A 43 -6.08 14.30 -2.61
C ASP A 43 -5.50 15.00 -3.85
N ALA A 44 -6.30 15.10 -4.91
CA ALA A 44 -5.83 15.61 -6.20
C ALA A 44 -5.53 17.12 -6.17
N THR A 45 -5.96 17.84 -5.13
CA THR A 45 -5.77 19.30 -5.03
C THR A 45 -4.67 19.65 -4.04
N ASN A 46 -4.73 19.11 -2.82
CA ASN A 46 -3.90 19.53 -1.70
C ASN A 46 -2.81 18.49 -1.35
N GLY A 47 -2.92 17.26 -1.86
CA GLY A 47 -2.07 16.16 -1.46
C GLY A 47 -2.50 15.57 -0.11
N SER A 48 -1.72 14.62 0.37
CA SER A 48 -2.03 13.87 1.59
C SER A 48 -0.78 13.54 2.39
N PHE A 49 -0.94 13.17 3.64
CA PHE A 49 0.07 12.52 4.46
C PHE A 49 -0.34 11.08 4.73
N LEU A 50 0.51 10.12 4.39
CA LEU A 50 0.29 8.71 4.67
C LEU A 50 1.23 8.26 5.79
N GLN A 51 0.66 7.85 6.92
CA GLN A 51 1.43 7.37 8.06
C GLN A 51 1.93 5.94 7.83
N ARG A 52 1.01 5.05 7.44
CA ARG A 52 1.29 3.63 7.29
C ARG A 52 0.29 2.92 6.39
N LEU A 53 0.71 1.77 5.89
CA LEU A 53 -0.17 0.73 5.38
C LEU A 53 -0.28 -0.39 6.40
N ARG A 54 -1.51 -0.75 6.77
CA ARG A 54 -1.79 -1.91 7.61
C ARG A 54 -2.21 -3.08 6.76
N VAL A 55 -1.55 -4.22 6.92
CA VAL A 55 -1.70 -5.41 6.08
C VAL A 55 -2.21 -6.57 6.91
N LYS A 56 -3.30 -7.19 6.45
CA LYS A 56 -3.92 -8.32 7.13
C LYS A 56 -4.48 -9.33 6.12
N ALA A 57 -4.06 -10.59 6.25
CA ALA A 57 -4.69 -11.67 5.51
C ALA A 57 -6.12 -11.88 6.02
N ALA A 58 -7.07 -12.03 5.09
CA ALA A 58 -8.49 -12.24 5.40
C ALA A 58 -8.89 -13.73 5.32
N ALA A 59 -7.99 -14.61 4.88
CA ALA A 59 -8.15 -16.05 4.88
C ALA A 59 -6.78 -16.76 4.93
N VAL A 60 -6.77 -18.08 4.73
CA VAL A 60 -5.52 -18.84 4.53
C VAL A 60 -4.77 -18.26 3.34
N SER A 61 -3.51 -17.88 3.54
CA SER A 61 -2.68 -17.25 2.51
C SER A 61 -1.29 -17.89 2.48
N ALA A 62 -0.75 -18.12 1.28
CA ALA A 62 0.62 -18.55 1.11
C ALA A 62 1.61 -17.42 1.45
N ALA A 63 2.86 -17.79 1.73
CA ALA A 63 3.93 -16.82 1.97
C ALA A 63 4.25 -16.04 0.68
N THR A 64 4.49 -14.74 0.82
CA THR A 64 4.79 -13.83 -0.29
C THR A 64 5.52 -12.59 0.20
N VAL A 65 5.86 -11.68 -0.71
CA VAL A 65 6.36 -10.34 -0.40
C VAL A 65 5.34 -9.34 -0.88
N LEU A 66 4.90 -8.44 -0.01
CA LEU A 66 4.15 -7.26 -0.40
C LEU A 66 5.14 -6.19 -0.82
N ARG A 67 5.03 -5.71 -2.06
CA ARG A 67 5.81 -4.58 -2.55
C ARG A 67 4.97 -3.32 -2.54
N VAL A 68 5.59 -2.20 -2.20
CA VAL A 68 4.95 -0.89 -2.09
C VAL A 68 5.65 0.09 -3.02
N PHE A 69 4.87 0.66 -3.93
CA PHE A 69 5.35 1.60 -4.93
C PHE A 69 4.73 2.98 -4.72
N LEU A 70 5.56 4.02 -4.80
CA LEU A 70 5.09 5.38 -5.01
C LEU A 70 4.89 5.60 -6.52
N ASN A 71 3.69 6.02 -6.91
CA ASN A 71 3.35 6.37 -8.27
C ASN A 71 3.02 7.87 -8.38
N ASN A 72 3.54 8.52 -9.41
CA ASN A 72 3.42 9.96 -9.63
C ASN A 72 2.01 10.44 -10.08
N GLY A 73 1.03 9.53 -10.12
CA GLY A 73 -0.34 9.76 -10.61
C GLY A 73 -0.57 9.23 -12.03
N GLY A 74 0.50 8.98 -12.78
CA GLY A 74 0.47 8.43 -14.13
C GLY A 74 0.09 6.95 -14.22
N SER A 75 0.13 6.41 -15.44
CA SER A 75 -0.14 4.98 -15.68
C SER A 75 0.95 4.12 -15.04
N ASN A 76 0.54 3.05 -14.35
CA ASN A 76 1.46 2.08 -13.76
C ASN A 76 2.16 1.22 -14.82
N ALA A 77 1.66 1.18 -16.06
CA ALA A 77 2.30 0.45 -17.16
C ALA A 77 3.61 1.08 -17.66
N THR A 78 3.93 2.30 -17.21
CA THR A 78 5.17 3.02 -17.55
C THR A 78 6.09 2.99 -16.33
N PRO A 79 7.25 2.30 -16.40
CA PRO A 79 8.18 2.18 -15.27
C PRO A 79 8.54 3.51 -14.60
N GLU A 80 8.78 4.56 -15.38
CA GLU A 80 9.20 5.89 -14.92
C GLU A 80 8.16 6.59 -14.04
N ASN A 81 6.90 6.14 -14.07
CA ASN A 81 5.85 6.67 -13.21
C ASN A 81 5.86 6.06 -11.82
N ASN A 82 6.67 5.03 -11.56
CA ASN A 82 6.67 4.29 -10.30
C ASN A 82 8.08 4.20 -9.73
N VAL A 83 8.16 4.06 -8.41
CA VAL A 83 9.39 3.68 -7.72
C VAL A 83 9.03 2.76 -6.55
N LEU A 84 9.78 1.66 -6.41
CA LEU A 84 9.66 0.77 -5.24
C LEU A 84 10.24 1.50 -4.03
N ILE A 85 9.41 1.71 -3.00
CA ILE A 85 9.81 2.46 -1.80
C ILE A 85 9.95 1.57 -0.57
N ASP A 86 9.26 0.44 -0.52
CA ASP A 86 9.33 -0.51 0.59
C ASP A 86 8.84 -1.89 0.15
N GLU A 87 9.22 -2.90 0.91
CA GLU A 87 8.70 -4.26 0.80
C GLU A 87 8.73 -4.99 2.16
N ILE A 88 7.73 -5.83 2.39
CA ILE A 88 7.65 -6.63 3.61
C ILE A 88 7.36 -8.10 3.29
N ALA A 89 8.08 -8.99 3.97
CA ALA A 89 7.82 -10.42 3.92
C ALA A 89 6.52 -10.74 4.68
N LEU A 90 5.59 -11.39 3.99
CA LEU A 90 4.38 -11.94 4.57
C LEU A 90 4.56 -13.46 4.69
N PRO A 91 4.66 -14.00 5.92
CA PRO A 91 4.72 -15.45 6.13
C PRO A 91 3.38 -16.10 5.76
N ALA A 92 3.39 -17.42 5.61
CA ALA A 92 2.15 -18.18 5.40
C ALA A 92 1.20 -18.00 6.58
N ILE A 93 -0.08 -17.82 6.28
CA ILE A 93 -1.15 -17.59 7.23
C ILE A 93 -2.13 -18.74 7.21
N THR A 94 -2.40 -19.33 8.37
CA THR A 94 -3.58 -20.18 8.58
C THR A 94 -4.74 -19.32 9.08
N GLY A 95 -5.88 -19.39 8.40
CA GLY A 95 -7.09 -18.66 8.80
C GLY A 95 -7.66 -19.18 10.12
N SER A 96 -8.26 -18.30 10.92
CA SER A 96 -8.95 -18.67 12.15
C SER A 96 -10.16 -17.78 12.38
N ASN A 97 -11.26 -18.39 12.84
CA ASN A 97 -12.46 -17.70 13.31
C ASN A 97 -12.54 -17.62 14.84
N THR A 98 -11.59 -18.23 15.55
CA THR A 98 -11.58 -18.33 17.02
C THR A 98 -10.37 -17.65 17.66
N SER A 99 -9.34 -17.34 16.87
CA SER A 99 -8.11 -16.70 17.32
C SER A 99 -7.71 -15.57 16.37
N SER A 100 -7.12 -14.51 16.90
CA SER A 100 -6.58 -13.43 16.08
C SER A 100 -5.38 -13.90 15.26
N VAL A 101 -5.34 -13.50 14.00
CA VAL A 101 -4.17 -13.70 13.14
C VAL A 101 -3.30 -12.43 13.11
N GLN A 102 -2.01 -12.62 12.86
CA GLN A 102 -1.01 -11.54 12.80
C GLN A 102 -1.37 -10.42 11.82
N VAL A 103 -0.90 -9.22 12.16
CA VAL A 103 -1.10 -8.00 11.39
C VAL A 103 0.26 -7.35 11.21
N PHE A 104 0.52 -6.83 10.02
CA PHE A 104 1.75 -6.15 9.67
C PHE A 104 1.48 -4.67 9.41
N ASP A 105 2.44 -3.82 9.73
CA ASP A 105 2.41 -2.40 9.41
C ASP A 105 3.65 -2.06 8.57
N VAL A 106 3.44 -1.41 7.42
CA VAL A 106 4.48 -0.78 6.63
C VAL A 106 4.44 0.71 6.96
N THR A 107 5.46 1.21 7.65
CA THR A 107 5.50 2.60 8.12
C THR A 107 6.14 3.48 7.05
N LEU A 108 5.38 4.43 6.51
CA LEU A 108 5.84 5.28 5.42
C LEU A 108 6.11 6.72 5.86
N ASN A 109 5.28 7.27 6.77
CA ASN A 109 5.36 8.65 7.27
C ASN A 109 5.72 9.67 6.18
N LEU A 110 4.99 9.60 5.06
CA LEU A 110 5.35 10.30 3.82
C LEU A 110 4.27 11.31 3.44
N GLY A 111 4.72 12.53 3.10
CA GLY A 111 3.91 13.50 2.37
C GLY A 111 3.80 13.13 0.90
N LEU A 112 2.57 13.06 0.40
CA LEU A 112 2.23 12.73 -0.97
C LEU A 112 1.79 14.01 -1.70
N THR A 113 2.48 14.31 -2.78
CA THR A 113 2.11 15.36 -3.74
C THR A 113 0.69 15.09 -4.29
N PRO A 114 -0.09 16.14 -4.63
CA PRO A 114 -1.41 15.97 -5.21
C PRO A 114 -1.44 14.96 -6.36
N GLY A 115 -2.42 14.06 -6.33
CA GLY A 115 -2.64 13.04 -7.37
C GLY A 115 -1.69 11.85 -7.34
N HIS A 116 -0.67 11.81 -6.47
CA HIS A 116 0.18 10.63 -6.30
C HIS A 116 -0.60 9.46 -5.67
N LYS A 117 -0.12 8.25 -5.93
CA LYS A 117 -0.76 7.00 -5.48
C LYS A 117 0.27 6.10 -4.82
N ILE A 118 -0.20 5.31 -3.86
CA ILE A 118 0.53 4.17 -3.33
C ILE A 118 -0.07 2.90 -3.93
N ASN A 119 0.72 2.25 -4.79
CA ASN A 119 0.36 1.00 -5.42
C ASN A 119 1.06 -0.14 -4.70
N VAL A 120 0.40 -1.29 -4.65
CA VAL A 120 0.94 -2.50 -4.01
C VAL A 120 0.74 -3.72 -4.88
N CYS A 121 1.62 -4.70 -4.76
CA CYS A 121 1.47 -6.00 -5.38
C CYS A 121 2.06 -7.12 -4.52
N LEU A 122 1.72 -8.36 -4.87
CA LEU A 122 2.31 -9.55 -4.26
C LEU A 122 3.31 -10.17 -5.23
N ALA A 123 4.51 -10.48 -4.72
CA ALA A 123 5.59 -11.07 -5.51
C ALA A 123 5.26 -12.48 -6.04
N THR A 124 4.34 -13.17 -5.38
CA THR A 124 3.84 -14.51 -5.73
C THR A 124 2.33 -14.53 -5.65
N SER A 125 1.70 -15.49 -6.35
CA SER A 125 0.26 -15.72 -6.19
C SER A 125 -0.02 -16.32 -4.82
N VAL A 126 -1.08 -15.86 -4.17
CA VAL A 126 -1.53 -16.34 -2.87
C VAL A 126 -2.93 -16.92 -2.96
N THR A 127 -3.24 -17.92 -2.13
CA THR A 127 -4.55 -18.61 -2.16
C THR A 127 -5.67 -17.74 -1.60
N GLY A 128 -5.41 -16.96 -0.56
CA GLY A 128 -6.41 -16.16 0.13
C GLY A 128 -6.19 -14.66 -0.04
N PRO A 129 -7.26 -13.86 0.12
CA PRO A 129 -7.16 -12.41 0.00
C PRO A 129 -6.31 -11.77 1.10
N VAL A 130 -5.62 -10.69 0.73
CA VAL A 130 -4.85 -9.82 1.62
C VAL A 130 -5.45 -8.42 1.57
N ASN A 131 -5.84 -7.90 2.73
CA ASN A 131 -6.35 -6.54 2.89
C ASN A 131 -5.19 -5.61 3.21
N ILE A 132 -5.15 -4.47 2.51
CA ILE A 132 -4.22 -3.37 2.77
C ILE A 132 -5.06 -2.13 3.07
N THR A 133 -4.79 -1.49 4.21
CA THR A 133 -5.46 -0.27 4.64
C THR A 133 -4.44 0.86 4.75
N GLY A 134 -4.59 1.91 3.95
CA GLY A 134 -3.85 3.15 4.09
C GLY A 134 -4.46 4.02 5.17
N ILE A 135 -3.64 4.43 6.15
CA ILE A 135 -4.05 5.28 7.27
C ILE A 135 -3.29 6.60 7.17
N GLY A 136 -4.02 7.69 6.96
CA GLY A 136 -3.43 9.00 6.75
C GLY A 136 -4.43 10.14 6.87
N GLY A 137 -4.18 11.21 6.14
CA GLY A 137 -5.09 12.35 6.03
C GLY A 137 -4.75 13.26 4.87
N CYS A 138 -5.73 14.02 4.41
CA CYS A 138 -5.50 15.05 3.40
C CYS A 138 -5.13 16.39 4.06
N TYR A 139 -4.39 17.20 3.31
CA TYR A 139 -4.07 18.58 3.70
C TYR A 139 -5.25 19.54 3.49
#